data_AF-A0A9D9XLH8-F1
#
_entry.id   AF-A0A9D9XLH8-F1
#
_cell.length_a   1.000
_cell.length_b   1.000
_cell.length_c   1.000
_cell.angle_alpha   90.00
_cell.angle_beta   90.00
_cell.angle_gamma   90.00
#
_symmetry.space_group_name_H-M   'P 1'
#
loop_
_entity.id
_entity.type
_entity.pdbx_description
1 polymer ?
#
loop_
_entity_poly.entity_id
_entity_poly.type
_entity_poly.pdbx_seq_one_letter_code
_entity_poly.pdbx_strand_id
1 'polypeptide(L)'
;MTTKAILLSTIILFSLISCNLKDSFKQEETLLLKKLDFDSELISELKEFKKGEIKQLPAIDQETGDCLINDFFNGIYFETVEKNADVFLLNMKPKFKEKGYLIFLFRSDDNKANIAVIKGHDELDILRYRRTDAMNYNLESKDIVKKVSEWKAKYGVTIIGCGINWLHIIFDKLPRDMDAFSKDVYSFCPDSVDQGTGSIEELKKAIIEMNGVWLWWD
;
A
#
# COMPACT_ATOMS: atom_id res chain seq x y z
N MET A 1 55.29 31.17 23.33
CA MET A 1 54.77 29.90 23.88
C MET A 1 53.27 29.91 23.74
N THR A 2 52.78 29.18 22.74
CA THR A 2 51.42 29.16 22.24
C THR A 2 50.52 28.22 23.05
N THR A 3 49.27 28.66 23.19
CA THR A 3 48.20 28.18 24.07
C THR A 3 47.74 26.75 23.75
N LYS A 4 47.51 25.95 24.79
CA LYS A 4 46.96 24.59 24.73
C LYS A 4 45.50 24.61 24.27
N ALA A 5 45.18 23.73 23.32
CA ALA A 5 43.81 23.38 22.93
C ALA A 5 43.12 22.57 24.04
N ILE A 6 41.87 22.91 24.34
CA ILE A 6 40.96 22.06 25.12
C ILE A 6 39.83 21.66 24.17
N LEU A 7 39.82 20.38 23.82
CA LEU A 7 38.77 19.72 23.05
C LEU A 7 37.61 19.43 24.02
N LEU A 8 36.50 20.18 23.92
CA LEU A 8 35.26 19.80 24.59
C LEU A 8 34.54 18.76 23.73
N SER A 9 34.55 17.51 24.20
CA SER A 9 33.70 16.42 23.72
C SER A 9 32.25 16.66 24.16
N THR A 10 31.38 17.05 23.23
CA THR A 10 29.92 17.07 23.43
C THR A 10 29.35 15.65 23.29
N ILE A 11 29.14 14.99 24.43
CA ILE A 11 28.30 13.80 24.56
C ILE A 11 27.03 14.21 25.31
N ILE A 12 25.97 14.59 24.59
CA ILE A 12 24.57 14.73 25.09
C ILE A 12 23.68 14.68 23.82
N LEU A 13 22.59 13.94 23.62
CA LEU A 13 21.57 13.32 24.48
C LEU A 13 20.79 12.28 23.63
N PHE A 14 20.78 10.99 23.98
CA PHE A 14 19.88 9.98 23.36
C PHE A 14 18.90 9.47 24.43
N SER A 15 17.96 10.30 24.89
CA SER A 15 16.93 9.82 25.82
C SER A 15 15.56 10.52 25.80
N LEU A 16 15.29 11.44 24.87
CA LEU A 16 14.01 12.17 24.87
C LEU A 16 12.93 11.66 23.91
N ILE A 17 13.23 10.70 23.02
CA ILE A 17 12.25 10.24 22.01
C ILE A 17 11.28 9.18 22.59
N SER A 18 11.72 8.40 23.58
CA SER A 18 10.92 7.28 24.09
C SER A 18 9.67 7.69 24.90
N CYS A 19 9.59 8.91 25.42
CA CYS A 19 8.43 9.33 26.22
C CYS A 19 7.24 9.78 25.35
N ASN A 20 7.48 10.45 24.20
CA ASN A 20 6.39 10.93 23.34
C ASN A 20 5.62 9.79 22.64
N LEU A 21 6.26 8.65 22.38
CA LEU A 21 5.62 7.50 21.72
C LEU A 21 4.62 6.76 22.61
N LYS A 22 4.72 6.88 23.95
CA LYS A 22 3.76 6.25 24.86
C LYS A 22 2.40 6.96 24.89
N ASP A 23 2.37 8.25 24.53
CA ASP A 23 1.13 9.04 24.51
C ASP A 23 0.36 8.91 23.17
N SER A 24 0.97 8.33 22.13
CA SER A 24 0.34 8.18 20.81
C SER A 24 -0.48 6.90 20.63
N PHE A 25 -0.26 5.88 21.47
CA PHE A 25 -0.93 4.58 21.36
C PHE A 25 -1.69 4.18 22.62
N LYS A 26 -2.84 3.54 22.44
CA LYS A 26 -3.52 2.77 23.49
C LYS A 26 -2.64 1.59 23.91
N GLN A 27 -2.89 1.05 25.10
CA GLN A 27 -2.16 -0.12 25.60
C GLN A 27 -2.26 -1.33 24.67
N GLU A 28 -3.46 -1.60 24.13
CA GLU A 28 -3.70 -2.72 23.21
C GLU A 28 -2.91 -2.58 21.90
N GLU A 29 -2.85 -1.36 21.34
CA GLU A 29 -2.06 -1.06 20.14
C GLU A 29 -0.57 -1.24 20.41
N THR A 30 -0.08 -0.78 21.58
CA THR A 30 1.32 -0.96 21.99
C THR A 30 1.69 -2.45 22.09
N LEU A 31 0.80 -3.27 22.67
CA LEU A 31 0.98 -4.72 22.76
C LEU A 31 0.96 -5.37 21.38
N LEU A 32 0.07 -4.93 20.48
CA LEU A 32 -0.01 -5.43 19.11
C LEU A 32 1.26 -5.13 18.31
N LEU A 33 1.71 -3.87 18.31
CA LEU A 33 2.93 -3.47 17.61
C LEU A 33 4.15 -4.24 18.13
N LYS A 34 4.25 -4.44 19.45
CA LYS A 34 5.30 -5.27 20.05
C LYS A 34 5.19 -6.74 19.64
N LYS A 35 3.98 -7.31 19.63
CA LYS A 35 3.72 -8.70 19.22
C LYS A 35 4.16 -8.95 17.77
N LEU A 36 3.90 -7.99 16.89
CA LEU A 36 4.23 -8.08 15.46
C LEU A 36 5.63 -7.55 15.13
N ASP A 37 6.34 -7.01 16.11
CA ASP A 37 7.67 -6.40 15.97
C ASP A 37 7.67 -5.25 14.94
N PHE A 38 6.70 -4.34 15.05
CA PHE A 38 6.58 -3.15 14.21
C PHE A 38 7.34 -1.96 14.80
N ASP A 39 7.89 -1.11 13.93
CA ASP A 39 8.55 0.13 14.30
C ASP A 39 7.51 1.16 14.81
N SER A 40 7.36 1.24 16.13
CA SER A 40 6.39 2.13 16.76
C SER A 40 6.60 3.61 16.43
N GLU A 41 7.83 4.05 16.15
CA GLU A 41 8.09 5.45 15.77
C GLU A 41 7.51 5.73 14.39
N LEU A 42 7.81 4.86 13.43
CA LEU A 42 7.28 4.96 12.06
C LEU A 42 5.75 4.86 12.03
N ILE A 43 5.17 3.94 12.82
CA ILE A 43 3.70 3.81 12.92
C ILE A 43 3.06 5.02 13.61
N SER A 44 3.77 5.69 14.54
CA SER A 44 3.25 6.86 15.24
C SER A 44 3.07 8.02 14.26
N GLU A 45 4.01 8.24 13.35
CA GLU A 45 3.89 9.26 12.31
C GLU A 45 2.71 9.02 11.37
N LEU A 46 2.49 7.75 11.01
CA LEU A 46 1.35 7.35 10.18
C LEU A 46 0.02 7.61 10.91
N LYS A 47 0.00 7.44 12.24
CA LYS A 47 -1.15 7.70 13.10
C LYS A 47 -1.37 9.18 13.43
N GLU A 48 -0.32 10.00 13.47
CA GLU A 48 -0.47 11.46 13.64
C GLU A 48 -1.36 12.07 12.54
N PHE A 49 -1.31 11.48 11.35
CA PHE A 49 -2.14 11.90 10.24
C PHE A 49 -3.62 11.51 10.41
N LYS A 50 -3.94 10.40 11.12
CA LYS A 50 -5.32 9.96 11.41
C LYS A 50 -5.47 9.26 12.76
N LYS A 51 -6.46 9.69 13.54
CA LYS A 51 -6.83 9.12 14.84
C LYS A 51 -7.66 7.82 14.74
N GLY A 52 -7.27 6.91 13.85
CA GLY A 52 -7.85 5.57 13.78
C GLY A 52 -7.26 4.65 14.86
N GLU A 53 -8.03 3.65 15.28
CA GLU A 53 -7.51 2.56 16.09
C GLU A 53 -6.72 1.58 15.21
N ILE A 54 -5.53 1.21 15.65
CA ILE A 54 -4.69 0.21 14.98
C ILE A 54 -5.21 -1.18 15.30
N LYS A 55 -5.51 -1.93 14.24
CA LYS A 55 -5.99 -3.32 14.31
C LYS A 55 -5.04 -4.23 13.54
N GLN A 56 -5.03 -5.52 13.88
CA GLN A 56 -4.29 -6.52 13.12
C GLN A 56 -5.04 -6.82 11.82
N LEU A 57 -4.34 -6.92 10.69
CA LEU A 57 -4.95 -7.32 9.43
C LEU A 57 -5.54 -8.74 9.55
N PRO A 58 -6.76 -8.97 9.02
CA PRO A 58 -7.29 -10.33 8.92
C PRO A 58 -6.44 -11.16 7.96
N ALA A 59 -6.38 -12.47 8.16
CA ALA A 59 -5.91 -13.37 7.12
C ALA A 59 -6.95 -13.42 5.98
N ILE A 60 -6.49 -13.73 4.77
CA ILE A 60 -7.34 -13.87 3.59
C ILE A 60 -7.41 -15.35 3.23
N ASP A 61 -8.63 -15.86 3.08
CA ASP A 61 -8.87 -17.20 2.59
C ASP A 61 -8.30 -17.33 1.18
N GLN A 62 -7.43 -18.31 0.95
CA GLN A 62 -6.74 -18.45 -0.33
C GLN A 62 -7.60 -19.11 -1.41
N GLU A 63 -8.71 -19.75 -1.04
CA GLU A 63 -9.70 -20.36 -1.94
C GLU A 63 -10.84 -19.40 -2.29
N THR A 64 -11.29 -18.56 -1.35
CA THR A 64 -12.43 -17.65 -1.58
C THR A 64 -12.04 -16.19 -1.72
N GLY A 65 -10.91 -15.76 -1.14
CA GLY A 65 -10.53 -14.35 -1.07
C GLY A 65 -11.20 -13.55 0.04
N ASP A 66 -12.01 -14.22 0.88
CA ASP A 66 -12.72 -13.60 2.00
C ASP A 66 -11.77 -13.28 3.16
N CYS A 67 -12.13 -12.26 3.95
CA CYS A 67 -11.46 -12.00 5.21
C CYS A 67 -11.85 -13.05 6.26
N LEU A 68 -10.86 -13.70 6.87
CA LEU A 68 -11.08 -14.66 7.95
C LEU A 68 -11.34 -13.93 9.28
N ILE A 69 -12.39 -14.34 9.99
CA ILE A 69 -12.88 -13.64 11.21
C ILE A 69 -11.94 -13.82 12.41
N ASN A 70 -11.26 -14.96 12.52
CA ASN A 70 -10.45 -15.33 13.68
C ASN A 70 -8.98 -15.65 13.35
N ASP A 71 -8.59 -15.45 12.10
CA ASP A 71 -7.21 -15.63 11.65
C ASP A 71 -6.65 -14.29 11.19
N PHE A 72 -5.35 -14.12 11.39
CA PHE A 72 -4.70 -12.83 11.20
C PHE A 72 -3.46 -12.93 10.34
N PHE A 73 -3.24 -11.89 9.55
CA PHE A 73 -2.00 -11.67 8.83
C PHE A 73 -1.00 -10.89 9.70
N ASN A 74 0.30 -11.04 9.41
CA ASN A 74 1.36 -10.29 10.07
C ASN A 74 1.46 -8.86 9.51
N GLY A 75 0.40 -8.09 9.73
CA GLY A 75 0.35 -6.68 9.42
C GLY A 75 -0.74 -5.98 10.20
N ILE A 76 -0.80 -4.67 10.05
CA ILE A 76 -1.73 -3.80 10.77
C ILE A 76 -2.51 -2.94 9.80
N TYR A 77 -3.64 -2.41 10.26
CA TYR A 77 -4.37 -1.39 9.53
C TYR A 77 -5.11 -0.45 10.48
N PHE A 78 -5.56 0.67 9.93
CA PHE A 78 -6.51 1.55 10.58
C PHE A 78 -7.43 2.16 9.53
N GLU A 79 -8.65 2.47 9.97
CA GLU A 79 -9.68 3.08 9.13
C GLU A 79 -9.32 4.53 8.79
N THR A 80 -9.64 4.96 7.57
CA THR A 80 -9.52 6.35 7.11
C THR A 80 -10.78 6.79 6.38
N VAL A 81 -11.13 8.07 6.53
CA VAL A 81 -12.27 8.71 5.86
C VAL A 81 -11.82 9.79 4.86
N GLU A 82 -10.53 9.83 4.56
CA GLU A 82 -9.93 10.94 3.83
C GLU A 82 -10.01 10.76 2.32
N LYS A 83 -10.48 11.82 1.65
CA LYS A 83 -10.64 11.87 0.19
C LYS A 83 -9.31 11.85 -0.58
N ASN A 84 -8.18 12.09 0.09
CA ASN A 84 -6.82 12.17 -0.49
C ASN A 84 -5.85 11.18 0.17
N ALA A 85 -6.36 10.06 0.70
CA ALA A 85 -5.54 9.06 1.38
C ALA A 85 -4.44 8.48 0.47
N ASP A 86 -4.67 8.45 -0.84
CA ASP A 86 -3.71 8.05 -1.88
C ASP A 86 -2.50 8.99 -1.96
N VAL A 87 -2.70 10.31 -1.99
CA VAL A 87 -1.63 11.31 -2.02
C VAL A 87 -0.77 11.23 -0.77
N PHE A 88 -1.40 11.12 0.39
CA PHE A 88 -0.68 10.93 1.64
C PHE A 88 0.12 9.64 1.64
N LEU A 89 -0.50 8.53 1.23
CA LEU A 89 0.14 7.22 1.20
C LEU A 89 1.34 7.21 0.25
N LEU A 90 1.23 7.86 -0.91
CA LEU A 90 2.33 8.04 -1.86
C LEU A 90 3.53 8.76 -1.24
N ASN A 91 3.29 9.82 -0.47
CA ASN A 91 4.37 10.55 0.21
C ASN A 91 5.06 9.71 1.31
N MET A 92 4.32 8.81 1.96
CA MET A 92 4.86 7.97 3.03
C MET A 92 5.59 6.73 2.52
N LYS A 93 5.23 6.21 1.34
CA LYS A 93 5.76 4.96 0.78
C LYS A 93 7.29 4.88 0.77
N PRO A 94 8.06 5.90 0.32
CA PRO A 94 9.53 5.82 0.29
C PRO A 94 10.13 5.56 1.68
N LYS A 95 9.64 6.27 2.71
CA LYS A 95 10.10 6.11 4.09
C LYS A 95 9.77 4.73 4.66
N PHE A 96 8.56 4.24 4.41
CA PHE A 96 8.16 2.91 4.84
C PHE A 96 8.97 1.81 4.15
N LYS A 97 9.22 1.95 2.85
CA LYS A 97 9.98 0.97 2.06
C LYS A 97 11.45 0.90 2.48
N GLU A 98 12.06 2.03 2.81
CA GLU A 98 13.42 2.08 3.38
C GLU A 98 13.53 1.28 4.69
N LYS A 99 12.44 1.25 5.47
CA LYS A 99 12.34 0.52 6.73
C LYS A 99 11.82 -0.91 6.60
N GLY A 100 11.61 -1.41 5.38
CA GLY A 100 11.12 -2.77 5.14
C GLY A 100 9.62 -2.96 5.37
N TYR A 101 8.84 -1.91 5.09
CA TYR A 101 7.39 -1.96 5.13
C TYR A 101 6.77 -1.56 3.79
N LEU A 102 5.62 -2.15 3.51
CA LEU A 102 4.74 -1.80 2.40
C LEU A 102 3.46 -1.22 2.98
N ILE A 103 3.02 -0.09 2.43
CA ILE A 103 1.75 0.55 2.78
C ILE A 103 0.84 0.63 1.57
N PHE A 104 -0.45 0.39 1.77
CA PHE A 104 -1.45 0.38 0.69
C PHE A 104 -2.87 0.63 1.23
N LEU A 105 -3.76 1.04 0.33
CA LEU A 105 -5.19 1.17 0.59
C LEU A 105 -5.89 -0.17 0.36
N PHE A 106 -6.87 -0.47 1.20
CA PHE A 106 -7.88 -1.49 0.90
C PHE A 106 -9.24 -1.03 1.44
N ARG A 107 -10.31 -1.72 1.01
CA ARG A 107 -11.65 -1.52 1.55
C ARG A 107 -12.08 -2.75 2.33
N SER A 108 -12.69 -2.53 3.49
CA SER A 108 -13.37 -3.58 4.25
C SER A 108 -14.73 -3.90 3.62
N ASP A 109 -15.36 -4.98 4.07
CA ASP A 109 -16.64 -5.45 3.54
C ASP A 109 -17.78 -4.42 3.71
N ASP A 110 -17.70 -3.57 4.74
CA ASP A 110 -18.57 -2.41 4.94
C ASP A 110 -18.19 -1.18 4.10
N ASN A 111 -17.33 -1.38 3.09
CA ASN A 111 -16.87 -0.41 2.10
C ASN A 111 -16.06 0.76 2.66
N LYS A 112 -15.57 0.66 3.89
CA LYS A 112 -14.73 1.70 4.50
C LYS A 112 -13.30 1.62 3.99
N ALA A 113 -12.69 2.77 3.76
CA ALA A 113 -11.29 2.83 3.35
C ALA A 113 -10.36 2.61 4.53
N ASN A 114 -9.28 1.87 4.30
CA ASN A 114 -8.30 1.54 5.32
C ASN A 114 -6.89 1.72 4.75
N ILE A 115 -5.95 2.12 5.61
CA ILE A 115 -4.52 2.08 5.30
C ILE A 115 -3.95 0.85 5.99
N ALA A 116 -3.33 -0.04 5.22
CA ALA A 116 -2.65 -1.22 5.70
C ALA A 116 -1.13 -1.03 5.70
N VAL A 117 -0.45 -1.71 6.62
CA VAL A 117 1.00 -1.82 6.70
C VAL A 117 1.39 -3.29 6.85
N ILE A 118 2.23 -3.81 5.97
CA ILE A 118 2.83 -5.14 6.06
C ILE A 118 4.35 -5.04 5.99
N LYS A 119 5.08 -6.02 6.54
CA LYS A 119 6.54 -6.12 6.38
C LYS A 119 6.86 -6.63 4.97
N GLY A 120 7.83 -6.02 4.30
CA GLY A 120 8.27 -6.43 2.96
C GLY A 120 8.91 -5.30 2.15
N HIS A 121 9.43 -5.66 0.98
CA HIS A 121 10.02 -4.72 0.01
C HIS A 121 9.48 -4.89 -1.42
N ASP A 122 8.85 -6.02 -1.73
CA ASP A 122 8.25 -6.27 -3.05
C ASP A 122 6.78 -5.86 -3.03
N GLU A 123 6.43 -4.83 -3.80
CA GLU A 123 5.04 -4.37 -3.96
C GLU A 123 4.08 -5.53 -4.26
N LEU A 124 4.52 -6.56 -5.01
CA LEU A 124 3.67 -7.69 -5.35
C LEU A 124 3.22 -8.51 -4.13
N ASP A 125 3.89 -8.40 -2.98
CA ASP A 125 3.44 -9.01 -1.71
C ASP A 125 2.07 -8.47 -1.27
N ILE A 126 1.73 -7.24 -1.66
CA ILE A 126 0.40 -6.66 -1.40
C ILE A 126 -0.67 -7.47 -2.14
N LEU A 127 -0.45 -7.78 -3.43
CA LEU A 127 -1.38 -8.57 -4.24
C LEU A 127 -1.48 -10.02 -3.75
N ARG A 128 -0.34 -10.61 -3.37
CA ARG A 128 -0.30 -11.97 -2.82
C ARG A 128 -1.08 -12.07 -1.51
N TYR A 129 -0.92 -11.08 -0.62
CA TYR A 129 -1.68 -11.02 0.62
C TYR A 129 -3.18 -10.82 0.35
N ARG A 130 -3.55 -9.82 -0.47
CA ARG A 130 -4.96 -9.50 -0.75
C ARG A 130 -5.65 -10.51 -1.64
N ARG A 131 -4.89 -11.44 -2.24
CA ARG A 131 -5.38 -12.46 -3.16
C ARG A 131 -6.25 -11.83 -4.26
N THR A 132 -5.82 -10.68 -4.79
CA THR A 132 -6.54 -9.96 -5.86
C THR A 132 -6.63 -10.85 -7.09
N ASP A 133 -7.84 -11.06 -7.61
CA ASP A 133 -8.16 -11.91 -8.76
C ASP A 133 -9.21 -11.23 -9.68
N ALA A 134 -9.55 -11.91 -10.76
CA ALA A 134 -10.66 -11.54 -11.65
C ALA A 134 -11.36 -12.82 -12.12
N MET A 135 -11.99 -13.51 -11.17
CA MET A 135 -12.61 -14.81 -11.42
C MET A 135 -13.70 -14.79 -12.49
N ASN A 136 -14.43 -13.68 -12.63
CA ASN A 136 -15.39 -13.42 -13.72
C ASN A 136 -14.75 -13.43 -15.12
N TYR A 137 -13.43 -13.22 -15.21
CA TYR A 137 -12.64 -13.32 -16.44
C TYR A 137 -11.71 -14.54 -16.47
N ASN A 138 -11.92 -15.53 -15.58
CA ASN A 138 -11.05 -16.70 -15.41
C ASN A 138 -9.56 -16.36 -15.17
N LEU A 139 -9.29 -15.26 -14.46
CA LEU A 139 -7.94 -14.90 -14.03
C LEU A 139 -7.82 -15.11 -12.52
N GLU A 140 -6.93 -16.00 -12.11
CA GLU A 140 -6.62 -16.22 -10.70
C GLU A 140 -5.61 -15.18 -10.21
N SER A 141 -5.40 -15.10 -8.89
CA SER A 141 -4.47 -14.14 -8.31
C SER A 141 -3.04 -14.25 -8.84
N LYS A 142 -2.58 -15.45 -9.20
CA LYS A 142 -1.28 -15.67 -9.83
C LYS A 142 -1.14 -14.96 -11.18
N ASP A 143 -2.24 -14.86 -11.94
CA ASP A 143 -2.26 -14.20 -13.25
C ASP A 143 -2.20 -12.69 -13.09
N ILE A 144 -2.90 -12.15 -12.08
CA ILE A 144 -2.80 -10.73 -11.71
C ILE A 144 -1.38 -10.39 -11.27
N VAL A 145 -0.79 -11.17 -10.35
CA VAL A 145 0.59 -10.97 -9.91
C VAL A 145 1.58 -11.05 -11.07
N LYS A 146 1.40 -12.02 -11.99
CA LYS A 146 2.25 -12.16 -13.17
C LYS A 146 2.15 -10.93 -14.08
N LYS A 147 0.94 -10.47 -14.41
CA LYS A 147 0.74 -9.31 -15.27
C LYS A 147 1.35 -8.04 -14.67
N VAL A 148 1.13 -7.81 -13.38
CA VAL A 148 1.68 -6.64 -12.69
C VAL A 148 3.20 -6.75 -12.55
N SER A 149 3.76 -7.95 -12.40
CA SER A 149 5.20 -8.19 -12.45
C SER A 149 5.81 -7.81 -13.81
N GLU A 150 5.15 -8.16 -14.91
CA GLU A 150 5.58 -7.77 -16.26
C GLU A 150 5.57 -6.25 -16.46
N TRP A 151 4.53 -5.57 -15.97
CA TRP A 151 4.48 -4.11 -15.98
C TRP A 151 5.54 -3.49 -15.08
N LYS A 152 5.75 -4.03 -13.86
CA LYS A 152 6.78 -3.59 -12.92
C LYS A 152 8.17 -3.66 -13.56
N ALA A 153 8.49 -4.75 -14.26
CA ALA A 153 9.77 -4.93 -14.93
C ALA A 153 10.01 -3.93 -16.08
N LYS A 154 8.95 -3.50 -16.78
CA LYS A 154 9.04 -2.60 -17.94
C LYS A 154 8.96 -1.12 -17.58
N TYR A 155 8.12 -0.80 -16.60
CA TYR A 155 7.63 0.56 -16.35
C TYR A 155 7.87 1.04 -14.91
N GLY A 156 8.26 0.14 -14.01
CA GLY A 156 8.19 0.38 -12.58
C GLY A 156 6.73 0.45 -12.12
N VAL A 157 6.44 -0.10 -10.94
CA VAL A 157 5.07 -0.14 -10.40
C VAL A 157 5.11 0.10 -8.91
N THR A 158 4.23 0.99 -8.48
CA THR A 158 3.85 1.22 -7.08
C THR A 158 2.36 0.93 -6.92
N ILE A 159 1.99 0.05 -5.98
CA ILE A 159 0.59 -0.27 -5.69
C ILE A 159 0.03 0.74 -4.70
N ILE A 160 -0.97 1.49 -5.11
CA ILE A 160 -1.68 2.43 -4.23
C ILE A 160 -2.62 1.66 -3.32
N GLY A 161 -3.36 0.70 -3.89
CA GLY A 161 -4.30 -0.12 -3.15
C GLY A 161 -4.85 -1.26 -3.99
N CYS A 162 -5.46 -2.23 -3.31
CA CYS A 162 -6.19 -3.31 -3.96
C CYS A 162 -7.24 -3.93 -3.03
N GLY A 163 -8.20 -4.60 -3.64
CA GLY A 163 -9.17 -5.48 -2.98
C GLY A 163 -9.14 -6.85 -3.63
N ILE A 164 -10.21 -7.63 -3.43
CA ILE A 164 -10.35 -8.93 -4.08
C ILE A 164 -10.45 -8.78 -5.60
N ASN A 165 -11.18 -7.78 -6.09
CA ASN A 165 -11.48 -7.61 -7.51
C ASN A 165 -11.12 -6.22 -8.06
N TRP A 166 -10.26 -5.45 -7.36
CA TRP A 166 -9.81 -4.15 -7.85
C TRP A 166 -8.34 -3.90 -7.51
N LEU A 167 -7.69 -3.09 -8.35
CA LEU A 167 -6.28 -2.73 -8.24
C LEU A 167 -6.05 -1.30 -8.72
N HIS A 168 -5.35 -0.50 -7.91
CA HIS A 168 -4.85 0.81 -8.29
C HIS A 168 -3.31 0.82 -8.24
N ILE A 169 -2.68 1.10 -9.37
CA ILE A 169 -1.23 1.25 -9.48
C ILE A 169 -0.85 2.54 -10.18
N ILE A 170 0.35 3.03 -9.86
CA ILE A 170 1.05 4.06 -10.64
C ILE A 170 2.33 3.48 -11.22
N PHE A 171 2.75 4.04 -12.35
CA PHE A 171 4.00 3.68 -13.03
C PHE A 171 5.12 4.67 -12.70
N ASP A 172 6.34 4.16 -12.55
CA ASP A 172 7.52 5.05 -12.43
C ASP A 172 7.79 5.75 -13.78
N LYS A 173 7.39 5.09 -14.88
CA LYS A 173 7.49 5.59 -16.24
C LYS A 173 6.36 5.04 -17.11
N LEU A 174 5.63 5.93 -17.79
CA LEU A 174 4.62 5.51 -18.75
C LEU A 174 5.19 4.70 -19.94
N PRO A 175 4.41 3.75 -20.47
CA PRO A 175 4.69 3.10 -21.75
C PRO A 175 4.84 4.14 -22.88
N ARG A 176 5.76 3.88 -23.82
CA ARG A 176 5.98 4.79 -24.97
C ARG A 176 4.83 4.71 -25.98
N ASP A 177 4.35 3.50 -26.22
CA ASP A 177 3.22 3.23 -27.12
C ASP A 177 1.95 3.09 -26.29
N MET A 178 1.27 4.23 -26.09
CA MET A 178 0.06 4.31 -25.28
C MET A 178 -1.15 3.66 -25.96
N ASP A 179 -1.16 3.56 -27.30
CA ASP A 179 -2.23 2.90 -28.04
C ASP A 179 -2.14 1.37 -27.91
N ALA A 180 -0.92 0.82 -27.94
CA ALA A 180 -0.71 -0.59 -27.65
C ALA A 180 -1.00 -0.90 -26.17
N PHE A 181 -0.58 -0.02 -25.26
CA PHE A 181 -0.78 -0.24 -23.83
C PHE A 181 -2.26 -0.16 -23.41
N SER A 182 -3.03 0.81 -23.90
CA SER A 182 -4.46 0.89 -23.56
C SER A 182 -5.24 -0.34 -24.05
N LYS A 183 -4.88 -0.90 -25.21
CA LYS A 183 -5.42 -2.17 -25.70
C LYS A 183 -5.00 -3.36 -24.84
N ASP A 184 -3.76 -3.40 -24.36
CA ASP A 184 -3.27 -4.41 -23.43
C ASP A 184 -4.03 -4.36 -22.09
N VAL A 185 -4.29 -3.16 -21.57
CA VAL A 185 -5.11 -2.94 -20.36
C VAL A 185 -6.55 -3.39 -20.60
N TYR A 186 -7.18 -2.98 -21.71
CA TYR A 186 -8.54 -3.41 -22.04
C TYR A 186 -8.66 -4.92 -22.19
N SER A 187 -7.69 -5.58 -22.84
CA SER A 187 -7.68 -7.04 -22.96
C SER A 187 -7.53 -7.76 -21.62
N PHE A 188 -6.92 -7.11 -20.63
CA PHE A 188 -6.68 -7.68 -19.30
C PHE A 188 -7.80 -7.35 -18.30
N CYS A 189 -8.46 -6.20 -18.46
CA CYS A 189 -9.56 -5.72 -17.65
C CYS A 189 -10.57 -5.00 -18.54
N PRO A 190 -11.47 -5.75 -19.23
CA PRO A 190 -12.45 -5.16 -20.15
C PRO A 190 -13.34 -4.10 -19.48
N ASP A 191 -13.71 -4.32 -18.22
CA ASP A 191 -14.52 -3.40 -17.41
C ASP A 191 -13.90 -2.02 -17.22
N SER A 192 -12.58 -1.86 -17.38
CA SER A 192 -11.95 -0.53 -17.39
C SER A 192 -12.51 0.36 -18.50
N VAL A 193 -13.06 -0.24 -19.56
CA VAL A 193 -13.77 0.44 -20.65
C VAL A 193 -15.27 0.19 -20.56
N ASP A 194 -15.69 -1.08 -20.52
CA ASP A 194 -17.08 -1.47 -20.74
C ASP A 194 -18.01 -0.96 -19.63
N GLN A 195 -17.49 -0.86 -18.40
CA GLN A 195 -18.18 -0.30 -17.23
C GLN A 195 -17.52 0.99 -16.71
N GLY A 196 -16.30 1.27 -17.16
CA GLY A 196 -15.49 2.41 -16.74
C GLY A 196 -15.55 3.58 -17.72
N THR A 197 -14.47 3.78 -18.48
CA THR A 197 -14.25 5.01 -19.25
C THR A 197 -15.09 5.12 -20.53
N GLY A 198 -15.74 4.03 -20.97
CA GLY A 198 -16.62 3.98 -22.14
C GLY A 198 -15.90 3.87 -23.49
N SER A 199 -14.58 4.08 -23.56
CA SER A 199 -13.79 3.74 -24.76
C SER A 199 -12.30 3.54 -24.45
N ILE A 200 -11.58 2.84 -25.35
CA ILE A 200 -10.11 2.69 -25.26
C ILE A 200 -9.40 4.06 -25.33
N GLU A 201 -9.94 5.03 -26.05
CA GLU A 201 -9.38 6.37 -26.13
C GLU A 201 -9.50 7.13 -24.81
N GLU A 202 -10.65 7.04 -24.13
CA GLU A 202 -10.82 7.62 -22.79
C GLU A 202 -10.03 6.84 -21.73
N LEU A 203 -9.90 5.51 -21.85
CA LEU A 203 -8.98 4.73 -21.02
C LEU A 203 -7.54 5.21 -21.16
N LYS A 204 -7.06 5.43 -22.39
CA LYS A 204 -5.71 5.96 -22.65
C LYS A 204 -5.50 7.32 -21.96
N LYS A 205 -6.46 8.24 -22.05
CA LYS A 205 -6.39 9.54 -21.38
C LYS A 205 -6.32 9.38 -19.86
N ALA A 206 -7.20 8.55 -19.28
CA ALA A 206 -7.21 8.27 -17.85
C ALA A 206 -5.87 7.70 -17.37
N ILE A 207 -5.25 6.80 -18.14
CA ILE A 207 -3.93 6.23 -17.80
C ILE A 207 -2.84 7.31 -17.75
N ILE A 208 -2.85 8.23 -18.72
CA ILE A 208 -1.89 9.33 -18.79
C ILE A 208 -2.09 10.31 -17.63
N GLU A 209 -3.34 10.69 -17.35
CA GLU A 209 -3.68 11.62 -16.28
C GLU A 209 -3.35 11.07 -14.88
N MET A 210 -3.61 9.78 -14.66
CA MET A 210 -3.30 9.08 -13.41
C MET A 210 -1.82 8.72 -13.29
N ASN A 211 -1.08 8.70 -14.40
CA ASN A 211 0.23 8.07 -14.50
C ASN A 211 0.18 6.60 -14.01
N GLY A 212 -0.90 5.88 -14.32
CA GLY A 212 -1.27 4.64 -13.64
C GLY A 212 -2.49 3.96 -14.25
N VAL A 213 -2.96 2.88 -13.64
CA VAL A 213 -4.23 2.23 -14.00
C VAL A 213 -5.07 1.97 -12.75
N TRP A 214 -6.39 2.16 -12.90
CA TRP A 214 -7.40 1.66 -11.99
C TRP A 214 -8.15 0.53 -12.67
N LEU A 215 -8.03 -0.67 -12.11
CA LEU A 215 -8.65 -1.90 -12.61
C LEU A 215 -9.71 -2.34 -11.62
N TRP A 216 -10.85 -2.78 -12.15
CA TRP A 216 -11.94 -3.35 -11.39
C TRP A 216 -12.60 -4.39 -12.29
N TRP A 217 -12.80 -5.59 -11.77
CA TRP A 217 -13.43 -6.70 -12.48
C TRP A 217 -14.74 -7.03 -11.77
N ASP A 218 -15.87 -6.90 -12.48
CA ASP A 218 -17.23 -7.18 -11.97
C ASP A 218 -17.99 -8.22 -12.81
#